data_AF-A0AAD9C4C9-F1
#
_entry.id   AF-A0AAD9C4C9-F1
#
_cell.length_a   1.000
_cell.length_b   1.000
_cell.length_c   1.000
_cell.angle_alpha   90.00
_cell.angle_beta   90.00
_cell.angle_gamma   90.00
#
_symmetry.space_group_name_H-M   'P 1'
#
loop_
_entity.id
_entity.type
_entity.pdbx_description
1 polymer ?
#
loop_
_entity_poly.entity_id
_entity_poly.type
_entity_poly.pdbx_seq_one_letter_code
_entity_poly.pdbx_strand_id
1 'polypeptide(L)' 'MLHPRFKCFRWTGDNSFFIKGDLDSFAIGGGSGHFGLWVDENLYLGRSSPCYTFNNCCLAETDDFRVMELEVWTFS' A
#
# COMPACT_ATOMS: atom_id res chain seq x y z
N MET A 1 0.02 11.80 -20.63
CA MET A 1 0.48 10.47 -20.18
C MET A 1 1.38 10.68 -18.99
N LEU A 2 0.95 10.26 -17.80
CA LEU A 2 1.87 10.15 -16.67
C LEU A 2 2.75 8.93 -16.94
N HIS A 3 4.07 9.11 -16.95
CA HIS A 3 5.02 8.01 -16.98
C HIS A 3 5.42 7.72 -15.52
N PRO A 4 4.80 6.74 -14.84
CA PRO A 4 5.21 6.40 -13.49
C PRO A 4 6.68 6.00 -13.51
N ARG A 5 7.50 6.65 -12.68
CA ARG A 5 8.89 6.26 -12.46
C ARG A 5 8.95 5.29 -11.30
N PHE A 6 9.67 4.19 -11.51
CA PHE A 6 9.97 3.25 -10.44
C PHE A 6 10.65 3.95 -9.26
N LYS A 7 10.15 3.69 -8.06
CA LYS A 7 10.73 4.13 -6.79
C LYS A 7 10.48 3.08 -5.72
N CYS A 8 11.52 2.75 -4.95
CA CYS A 8 11.43 1.83 -3.80
C CYS A 8 11.45 2.64 -2.50
N PHE A 9 10.42 2.45 -1.67
CA PHE A 9 10.32 3.05 -0.34
C PHE A 9 10.69 1.99 0.71
N ARG A 10 11.86 2.16 1.34
CA ARG A 10 12.36 1.24 2.36
C ARG A 10 11.81 1.63 3.73
N TRP A 11 11.87 0.68 4.67
CA TRP A 11 11.53 0.94 6.07
C TRP A 11 12.35 2.11 6.61
N THR A 12 11.68 3.02 7.32
CA THR A 12 12.28 4.24 7.88
C THR A 12 13.01 4.01 9.19
N GLY A 13 12.61 2.99 9.96
CA GLY A 13 13.03 2.82 11.35
C GLY A 13 12.03 3.37 12.38
N ASP A 14 11.03 4.15 11.96
CA ASP A 14 10.16 4.90 12.89
C ASP A 14 9.21 4.00 13.69
N ASN A 15 8.71 2.93 13.08
CA ASN A 15 7.80 1.97 13.72
C ASN A 15 7.81 0.63 12.95
N SER A 16 7.10 -0.37 13.50
CA SER A 16 7.03 -1.73 12.94
C SER A 16 5.64 -2.10 12.42
N PHE A 17 4.82 -1.13 11.99
CA PHE A 17 3.46 -1.36 11.50
C PHE A 17 3.46 -1.79 10.03
N PHE A 18 4.10 -2.92 9.74
CA PHE A 18 4.40 -3.34 8.37
C PHE A 18 3.18 -3.85 7.60
N ILE A 19 2.47 -4.82 8.16
CA ILE A 19 1.35 -5.51 7.48
C ILE A 19 0.23 -5.71 8.50
N LYS A 20 -1.01 -5.43 8.07
CA LYS A 20 -2.24 -5.80 8.78
C LYS A 20 -3.13 -6.57 7.81
N GLY A 21 -3.80 -7.61 8.29
CA GLY A 21 -4.85 -8.30 7.54
C GLY A 21 -5.96 -8.76 8.48
N ASP A 22 -7.20 -8.62 8.03
CA ASP A 22 -8.41 -9.16 8.65
C ASP A 22 -9.38 -9.64 7.54
N LEU A 23 -10.60 -10.04 7.91
CA LEU A 23 -11.58 -10.52 6.93
C LEU A 23 -12.09 -9.41 6.01
N ASP A 24 -11.91 -8.14 6.40
CA ASP A 24 -12.44 -6.98 5.69
C ASP A 24 -11.38 -6.34 4.79
N SER A 25 -10.09 -6.65 4.99
CA SER A 25 -9.01 -6.03 4.21
C SER A 25 -7.62 -6.64 4.43
N PHE A 26 -6.70 -6.29 3.53
CA PHE A 26 -5.27 -6.30 3.84
C PHE A 26 -4.64 -4.92 3.61
N ALA A 27 -3.61 -4.62 4.39
CA ALA A 27 -2.94 -3.34 4.38
C ALA A 27 -1.43 -3.47 4.63
N ILE A 28 -0.67 -2.53 4.05
CA ILE A 28 0.78 -2.45 4.14
C ILE A 28 1.18 -1.01 4.53
N GLY A 29 1.95 -0.89 5.60
CA GLY A 29 2.53 0.35 6.12
C GLY A 29 1.53 1.21 6.88
N GLY A 30 1.71 1.37 8.19
CA GLY A 30 0.89 2.23 9.04
C GLY A 30 1.61 3.48 9.56
N GLY A 31 1.02 4.08 10.59
CA GLY A 31 1.62 5.14 11.42
C GLY A 31 1.02 6.54 11.24
N SER A 32 0.36 6.83 10.13
CA SER A 32 -0.17 8.18 9.80
C SER A 32 -1.68 8.35 10.02
N GLY A 33 -2.36 7.33 10.57
CA GLY A 33 -3.83 7.25 10.59
C GLY A 33 -4.45 6.62 9.33
N HIS A 34 -3.63 6.45 8.28
CA HIS A 34 -3.96 5.72 7.06
C HIS A 34 -2.89 4.65 6.77
N PHE A 35 -3.09 3.89 5.70
CA PHE A 35 -2.13 2.88 5.23
C PHE A 35 -1.40 3.32 3.97
N GLY A 36 -0.15 2.89 3.82
CA GLY A 36 0.64 3.04 2.60
C GLY A 36 -0.07 2.42 1.39
N LEU A 37 -0.62 1.23 1.61
CA LEU A 37 -1.49 0.50 0.70
C LEU A 37 -2.57 -0.20 1.52
N TRP A 38 -3.82 -0.10 1.09
CA TRP A 38 -4.96 -0.82 1.64
C TRP A 38 -5.79 -1.36 0.48
N VAL A 39 -6.32 -2.56 0.63
CA VAL A 39 -7.23 -3.19 -0.34
C VAL A 39 -8.34 -3.90 0.43
N ASP A 40 -9.57 -3.77 -0.07
CA ASP A 40 -10.78 -4.34 0.49
C ASP A 40 -10.84 -5.88 0.43
N GLU A 41 -11.84 -6.46 1.07
CA GLU A 41 -12.08 -7.91 1.14
C GLU A 41 -12.35 -8.55 -0.23
N ASN A 42 -12.84 -7.75 -1.18
CA ASN A 42 -13.16 -8.20 -2.53
C ASN A 42 -11.96 -8.10 -3.48
N LEU A 43 -10.80 -7.64 -2.99
CA LEU A 43 -9.60 -7.39 -3.78
C LEU A 43 -9.87 -6.48 -4.99
N TYR A 44 -10.77 -5.52 -4.82
CA TYR A 44 -11.28 -4.68 -5.90
C TYR A 44 -11.08 -3.19 -5.63
N LEU A 45 -11.41 -2.72 -4.43
CA LEU A 45 -11.20 -1.33 -4.03
C LEU A 45 -9.90 -1.19 -3.27
N GLY A 46 -9.09 -0.21 -3.64
CA GLY A 46 -7.85 0.08 -2.96
C GLY A 46 -7.70 1.55 -2.62
N ARG A 47 -6.89 1.80 -1.59
CA ARG A 47 -6.48 3.14 -1.18
C ARG A 47 -4.98 3.19 -0.93
N SER A 48 -4.34 4.29 -1.29
CA SER A 48 -2.96 4.58 -0.94
C SER A 48 -2.82 5.96 -0.32
N SER A 49 -2.00 6.07 0.72
CA SER A 49 -1.71 7.33 1.39
C SER A 49 -0.26 7.34 1.90
N PRO A 50 0.31 8.52 2.20
CA PRO A 50 1.58 8.58 2.91
C PRO A 50 1.52 7.88 4.27
N CYS A 51 2.57 7.13 4.63
CA CYS A 51 2.68 6.48 5.94
C CYS A 51 4.08 6.67 6.54
N TYR A 52 4.18 6.61 7.87
CA TYR A 52 5.47 6.76 8.57
C TYR A 52 6.36 5.53 8.46
N THR A 53 5.77 4.34 8.25
CA THR A 53 6.55 3.08 8.14
C THR A 53 7.55 3.12 6.98
N PHE A 54 7.17 3.74 5.84
CA PHE A 54 7.97 3.75 4.62
C PHE A 54 8.27 5.15 4.07
N ASN A 55 7.67 6.19 4.66
CA ASN A 55 7.73 7.58 4.17
C ASN A 55 7.44 7.68 2.65
N ASN A 56 6.41 6.94 2.20
CA ASN A 56 5.97 6.94 0.81
C ASN A 56 5.05 8.14 0.51
N CYS A 57 4.96 8.51 -0.76
CA CYS A 57 3.84 9.31 -1.27
C CYS A 57 2.65 8.39 -1.59
N CYS A 58 1.50 8.96 -1.98
CA CYS A 58 0.45 8.17 -2.62
C CYS A 58 1.02 7.38 -3.81
N LEU A 59 0.74 6.08 -3.86
CA LEU A 59 1.30 5.14 -4.83
C LEU A 59 0.51 5.11 -6.14
N ALA A 60 -0.71 5.64 -6.12
CA ALA A 60 -1.60 5.77 -7.28
C ALA A 60 -1.75 7.25 -7.69
N GLU A 61 -2.42 7.51 -8.82
CA GLU A 61 -2.68 8.87 -9.30
C GLU A 61 -3.60 9.65 -8.35
N THR A 62 -4.52 8.93 -7.71
CA THR A 62 -5.42 9.42 -6.66
C THR A 62 -5.36 8.49 -5.46
N ASP A 63 -5.81 8.96 -4.30
CA ASP A 63 -5.83 8.14 -3.08
C ASP A 63 -6.62 6.85 -3.27
N ASP A 64 -7.76 6.90 -3.95
CA ASP A 64 -8.60 5.73 -4.26
C ASP A 64 -8.33 5.18 -5.65
N PHE A 65 -8.32 3.85 -5.79
CA PHE A 65 -8.12 3.15 -7.06
C PHE A 65 -8.91 1.83 -7.11
N ARG A 66 -9.00 1.25 -8.30
CA ARG A 66 -9.56 -0.09 -8.53
C ARG A 66 -8.46 -1.05 -8.94
N VAL A 67 -8.48 -2.24 -8.36
CA VAL A 67 -7.61 -3.34 -8.75
C VAL A 67 -8.17 -3.96 -10.03
N MET A 68 -7.33 -4.05 -11.05
CA MET A 68 -7.66 -4.77 -12.29
C MET A 68 -7.18 -6.22 -12.21
N GLU A 69 -5.95 -6.41 -11.74
CA GLU A 69 -5.29 -7.71 -11.56
C GLU A 69 -4.39 -7.63 -10.31
N LEU A 70 -4.28 -8.74 -9.57
CA LEU A 70 -3.42 -8.88 -8.40
C LEU A 70 -2.59 -10.15 -8.54
N GLU A 71 -1.26 -10.01 -8.46
CA GLU A 71 -0.31 -11.13 -8.52
C GLU A 71 0.48 -11.23 -7.21
N VAL A 72 0.69 -12.47 -6.74
CA VAL A 72 1.52 -12.75 -5.57
C VAL A 72 2.59 -13.76 -5.95
N TRP A 73 3.86 -13.37 -5.79
CA TRP A 73 5.02 -14.14 -6.21
C TRP A 73 5.78 -14.70 -5.01
N THR A 74 6.28 -15.93 -5.10
CA THR A 74 7.16 -16.55 -4.09
C THR A 74 8.49 -16.98 -4.71
N PHE A 75 9.52 -17.09 -3.87
CA PHE A 75 10.84 -17.62 -4.25
C PHE A 75 11.04 -18.97 -3.56
N SER A 76 11.53 -19.97 -4.29
CA SER A 76 11.85 -21.33 -3.79
C SER A 76 13.29 -21.46 -3.31
#